data_AF-A0A8U0HR40-F1
#
_entry.id   AF-A0A8U0HR40-F1
#
_cell.length_a   1.000
_cell.length_b   1.000
_cell.length_c   1.000
_cell.angle_alpha   90.00
_cell.angle_beta   90.00
_cell.angle_gamma   90.00
#
_symmetry.space_group_name_H-M   'P 1'
#
loop_
_entity.id
_entity.type
_entity.pdbx_description
1 polymer ?
#
loop_
_entity_poly.entity_id
_entity_poly.type
_entity_poly.pdbx_seq_one_letter_code
_entity_poly.pdbx_strand_id
1 'polypeptide(L)'
;MQSLESELERARDLDTDDLADAIETIGFECTRCGACCKSAEPDSADGRVASDAERPSDRASGDSREQTAASPDAEADEPHTATVFPDEVRALQDATDYDWRDVARPMPYGLDGGDGAADESSGTEPTGETFEWALQTDACGDCVFYEEGEATESPHGDGEAVGADGTGACTVHDDRPLICRTYPFSVALGGTSQPMGEAVDEEGVVRAHECEGLGRDISREDAEDLAAALKERAVRELEEAIGVRDEYEPAHPDEGVVVHDSEGAKRPDGSVYDG
;
A
#
# COMPACT_ATOMS: atom_id res chain seq x y z
N MET A 1 -11.07 20.69 12.70
CA MET A 1 -9.84 20.27 12.01
C MET A 1 -8.69 20.90 12.78
N GLN A 2 -7.83 20.06 13.38
CA GLN A 2 -6.60 20.53 14.04
C GLN A 2 -5.58 20.84 12.92
N SER A 3 -4.59 21.71 13.17
CA SER A 3 -3.56 21.98 12.16
C SER A 3 -2.54 20.85 12.12
N LEU A 4 -1.87 20.67 10.97
CA LEU A 4 -0.81 19.66 10.80
C LEU A 4 0.29 19.79 11.86
N GLU A 5 0.62 21.02 12.27
CA GLU A 5 1.62 21.28 13.31
C GLU A 5 1.17 20.76 14.69
N SER A 6 -0.12 20.90 15.03
CA SER A 6 -0.67 20.35 16.27
C SER A 6 -0.77 18.82 16.22
N GLU A 7 -0.91 18.23 15.03
CA GLU A 7 -0.87 16.78 14.86
C GLU A 7 0.58 16.27 15.00
N LEU A 8 1.53 17.00 14.43
CA LEU A 8 2.96 16.69 14.51
C LEU A 8 3.48 16.75 15.95
N GLU A 9 3.03 17.75 16.72
CA GLU A 9 3.31 17.81 18.17
C GLU A 9 2.78 16.55 18.87
N ARG A 10 1.53 16.15 18.60
CA ARG A 10 0.95 14.91 19.15
C ARG A 10 1.71 13.65 18.73
N ALA A 11 2.13 13.55 17.47
CA ALA A 11 2.91 12.41 16.98
C ALA A 11 4.26 12.30 17.69
N ARG A 12 4.94 13.44 17.91
CA ARG A 12 6.21 13.50 18.65
C ARG A 12 6.04 13.12 20.13
N ASP A 13 4.89 13.43 20.70
CA ASP A 13 4.54 13.13 22.09
C ASP A 13 4.01 11.70 22.31
N LEU A 14 3.84 10.87 21.27
CA LEU A 14 3.47 9.46 21.42
C LEU A 14 4.49 8.73 22.29
N ASP A 15 4.02 7.98 23.28
CA ASP A 15 4.88 7.16 24.13
C ASP A 15 5.15 5.81 23.43
N THR A 16 6.42 5.49 23.20
CA THR A 16 6.81 4.27 22.50
C THR A 16 6.52 3.03 23.35
N ASP A 17 6.57 3.11 24.68
CA ASP A 17 6.25 1.99 25.56
C ASP A 17 4.74 1.68 25.50
N ASP A 18 3.89 2.72 25.50
CA ASP A 18 2.43 2.55 25.34
C ASP A 18 2.07 1.95 23.97
N LEU A 19 2.77 2.37 22.90
CA LEU A 19 2.59 1.77 21.57
C LEU A 19 3.04 0.30 21.53
N ALA A 20 4.15 -0.03 22.19
CA ALA A 20 4.64 -1.41 22.28
C ALA A 20 3.68 -2.31 23.08
N ASP A 21 3.09 -1.79 24.17
CA ASP A 21 2.04 -2.49 24.93
C ASP A 21 0.81 -2.78 24.07
N ALA A 22 0.40 -1.82 23.23
CA ALA A 22 -0.70 -2.00 22.31
C ALA A 22 -0.39 -3.05 21.23
N ILE A 23 0.82 -3.00 20.64
CA ILE A 23 1.28 -3.99 19.64
C ILE A 23 1.36 -5.39 20.24
N GLU A 24 1.89 -5.55 21.46
CA GLU A 24 1.91 -6.84 22.16
C GLU A 24 0.51 -7.38 22.44
N THR A 25 -0.42 -6.49 22.78
CA THR A 25 -1.82 -6.87 23.06
C THR A 25 -2.52 -7.38 21.80
N ILE A 26 -2.29 -6.73 20.66
CA ILE A 26 -2.83 -7.16 19.36
C ILE A 26 -2.13 -8.45 18.89
N GLY A 27 -0.81 -8.54 19.09
CA GLY A 27 0.03 -9.66 18.66
C GLY A 27 0.32 -9.64 17.15
N PHE A 28 1.59 -9.82 16.80
CA PHE A 28 2.02 -9.84 15.39
C PHE A 28 3.36 -10.53 15.18
N GLU A 29 3.45 -11.37 14.14
CA GLU A 29 4.71 -11.89 13.63
C GLU A 29 4.68 -11.86 12.09
N CYS A 30 5.60 -11.13 11.46
CA CYS A 30 5.74 -11.13 10.02
C CYS A 30 6.26 -12.48 9.53
N THR A 31 5.46 -13.19 8.73
CA THR A 31 5.79 -14.52 8.16
C THR A 31 6.63 -14.42 6.88
N ARG A 32 6.91 -13.21 6.39
CA ARG A 32 7.57 -12.94 5.10
C ARG A 32 6.87 -13.62 3.92
N CYS A 33 5.54 -13.67 3.94
CA CYS A 33 4.75 -14.30 2.88
C CYS A 33 4.72 -13.54 1.55
N GLY A 34 5.05 -12.24 1.58
CA GLY A 34 5.04 -11.38 0.40
C GLY A 34 3.66 -10.93 -0.07
N ALA A 35 2.57 -11.30 0.62
CA ALA A 35 1.21 -10.89 0.26
C ALA A 35 1.04 -9.37 0.20
N CYS A 36 1.69 -8.63 1.11
CA CYS A 36 1.67 -7.16 1.11
C CYS A 36 2.41 -6.52 -0.05
N CYS A 37 3.19 -7.28 -0.83
CA CYS A 37 3.92 -6.77 -1.99
C CYS A 37 3.20 -7.05 -3.32
N LYS A 38 2.10 -7.80 -3.31
CA LYS A 38 1.38 -8.20 -4.52
C LYS A 38 0.31 -7.19 -4.90
N SER A 39 -0.06 -7.15 -6.19
CA SER A 39 -1.27 -6.46 -6.64
C SER A 39 -2.52 -7.01 -5.93
N ALA A 40 -3.53 -6.16 -5.74
CA ALA A 40 -4.79 -6.60 -5.17
C ALA A 40 -5.53 -7.45 -6.21
N GLU A 41 -5.54 -8.78 -6.02
CA GLU A 41 -6.39 -9.64 -6.82
C GLU A 41 -7.86 -9.40 -6.42
N PRO A 42 -8.79 -9.28 -7.38
CA PRO A 42 -10.20 -9.18 -7.06
C PRO A 42 -10.58 -10.45 -6.30
N ASP A 43 -11.01 -10.24 -5.06
CA ASP A 43 -11.44 -11.27 -4.13
C ASP A 43 -12.26 -12.33 -4.88
N SER A 44 -11.62 -13.46 -5.17
CA SER A 44 -12.22 -14.55 -5.93
C SER A 44 -13.38 -15.06 -5.10
N ALA A 45 -14.57 -14.55 -5.38
CA ALA A 45 -15.84 -14.89 -4.74
C ALA A 45 -15.83 -16.38 -4.34
N ASP A 46 -15.56 -16.65 -3.05
CA ASP A 46 -15.44 -18.01 -2.52
C ASP A 46 -16.80 -18.68 -2.72
N GLY A 47 -16.89 -19.44 -3.81
CA GLY A 47 -18.06 -20.18 -4.25
C GLY A 47 -18.30 -21.42 -3.40
N ARG A 48 -18.16 -21.33 -2.06
CA ARG A 48 -18.59 -22.38 -1.14
C ARG A 48 -19.97 -22.04 -0.56
N VAL A 49 -20.96 -22.05 -1.44
CA VAL A 49 -22.32 -22.35 -0.99
C VAL A 49 -22.36 -23.79 -0.52
N ALA A 50 -22.34 -23.98 0.80
CA ALA A 50 -22.68 -25.23 1.44
C ALA A 50 -24.06 -25.68 0.92
N SER A 51 -24.06 -26.75 0.13
CA SER A 51 -25.28 -27.39 -0.33
C SER A 51 -25.89 -28.19 0.81
N ASP A 52 -26.95 -27.68 1.43
CA ASP A 52 -27.88 -28.51 2.18
C ASP A 52 -29.34 -28.15 1.86
N ALA A 53 -29.88 -28.99 0.99
CA ALA A 53 -31.23 -29.57 0.97
C ALA A 53 -32.48 -28.69 1.26
N GLU A 54 -33.24 -28.51 0.18
CA GLU A 54 -34.70 -28.75 0.04
C GLU A 54 -35.71 -27.97 0.93
N ARG A 55 -36.57 -27.14 0.31
CA ARG A 55 -37.95 -27.46 -0.13
C ARG A 55 -38.74 -26.22 -0.63
N PRO A 56 -39.83 -26.40 -1.42
CA PRO A 56 -40.23 -25.43 -2.45
C PRO A 56 -41.50 -24.60 -2.16
N SER A 57 -41.69 -23.63 -3.07
CA SER A 57 -42.92 -22.93 -3.52
C SER A 57 -43.65 -21.99 -2.56
N ASP A 58 -43.74 -20.70 -2.93
CA ASP A 58 -44.99 -20.18 -3.50
C ASP A 58 -44.82 -18.80 -4.16
N ARG A 59 -45.78 -18.51 -5.04
CA ARG A 59 -45.84 -17.52 -6.12
C ARG A 59 -45.94 -16.05 -5.64
N ALA A 60 -45.43 -15.10 -6.43
CA ALA A 60 -46.25 -14.25 -7.33
C ALA A 60 -45.55 -12.95 -7.74
N SER A 61 -45.55 -12.70 -9.06
CA SER A 61 -45.67 -11.44 -9.79
C SER A 61 -45.18 -10.13 -9.17
N GLY A 62 -44.22 -9.49 -9.85
CA GLY A 62 -44.01 -8.04 -9.73
C GLY A 62 -42.82 -7.51 -10.52
N ASP A 63 -43.13 -6.74 -11.56
CA ASP A 63 -42.33 -5.64 -12.13
C ASP A 63 -40.97 -5.97 -12.77
N SER A 64 -40.99 -6.18 -14.09
CA SER A 64 -39.81 -6.10 -14.96
C SER A 64 -39.29 -4.66 -15.00
N ARG A 65 -38.43 -4.32 -14.04
CA ARG A 65 -37.43 -3.27 -14.23
C ARG A 65 -36.17 -3.98 -14.69
N GLU A 66 -35.83 -3.77 -15.96
CA GLU A 66 -34.48 -4.00 -16.48
C GLU A 66 -33.50 -3.23 -15.59
N GLN A 67 -33.04 -3.88 -14.53
CA GLN A 67 -31.72 -3.65 -13.98
C GLN A 67 -30.79 -4.16 -15.07
N THR A 68 -30.32 -3.24 -15.91
CA THR A 68 -28.97 -3.36 -16.44
C THR A 68 -28.08 -3.34 -15.21
N ALA A 69 -27.85 -4.52 -14.65
CA ALA A 69 -26.62 -4.77 -13.93
C ALA A 69 -25.54 -4.33 -14.91
N ALA A 70 -24.96 -3.16 -14.64
CA ALA A 70 -23.58 -2.97 -14.99
C ALA A 70 -22.90 -4.21 -14.42
N SER A 71 -22.38 -5.04 -15.31
CA SER A 71 -21.38 -6.02 -14.91
C SER A 71 -20.45 -5.28 -13.96
N PRO A 72 -20.08 -5.83 -12.79
CA PRO A 72 -18.83 -5.35 -12.20
C PRO A 72 -17.83 -5.59 -13.32
N ASP A 73 -17.34 -4.51 -13.91
CA ASP A 73 -16.13 -4.58 -14.70
C ASP A 73 -15.18 -5.44 -13.87
N ALA A 74 -14.52 -6.39 -14.52
CA ALA A 74 -13.41 -7.06 -13.90
C ALA A 74 -12.43 -5.93 -13.59
N GLU A 75 -12.50 -5.39 -12.37
CA GLU A 75 -11.54 -4.43 -11.84
C GLU A 75 -10.21 -5.12 -12.12
N ALA A 76 -9.46 -4.58 -13.09
CA ALA A 76 -8.13 -5.07 -13.36
C ALA A 76 -7.37 -5.02 -12.03
N ASP A 77 -6.58 -6.05 -11.74
CA ASP A 77 -5.82 -6.16 -10.49
C ASP A 77 -5.15 -4.80 -10.19
N GLU A 78 -5.57 -4.14 -9.11
CA GLU A 78 -5.02 -2.82 -8.78
C GLU A 78 -3.54 -3.04 -8.41
N PRO A 79 -2.60 -2.34 -9.06
CA PRO A 79 -1.20 -2.57 -8.81
C PRO A 79 -0.88 -2.26 -7.35
N HIS A 80 0.07 -3.02 -6.80
CA HIS A 80 0.58 -2.78 -5.46
C HIS A 80 0.92 -1.31 -5.28
N THR A 81 0.37 -0.72 -4.21
CA THR A 81 0.51 0.68 -3.91
C THR A 81 0.99 0.84 -2.47
N ALA A 82 2.24 1.27 -2.34
CA ALA A 82 2.82 1.72 -1.08
C ALA A 82 3.49 3.06 -1.31
N THR A 83 3.05 4.10 -0.59
CA THR A 83 3.58 5.45 -0.72
C THR A 83 5.00 5.52 -0.16
N VAL A 84 5.84 6.35 -0.77
CA VAL A 84 7.24 6.52 -0.34
C VAL A 84 7.63 7.98 -0.34
N PHE A 85 8.49 8.37 0.60
CA PHE A 85 9.03 9.72 0.66
C PHE A 85 10.35 9.85 -0.11
N PRO A 86 10.74 11.07 -0.52
CA PRO A 86 11.93 11.29 -1.34
C PRO A 86 13.24 10.77 -0.72
N ASP A 87 13.38 10.83 0.61
CA ASP A 87 14.54 10.27 1.30
C ASP A 87 14.51 8.74 1.38
N GLU A 88 13.33 8.13 1.48
CA GLU A 88 13.16 6.67 1.43
C GLU A 88 13.50 6.12 0.04
N VAL A 89 13.13 6.84 -1.04
CA VAL A 89 13.55 6.48 -2.41
C VAL A 89 15.07 6.46 -2.50
N ARG A 90 15.74 7.50 -2.00
CA ARG A 90 17.21 7.58 -2.02
C ARG A 90 17.86 6.51 -1.16
N ALA A 91 17.28 6.18 -0.01
CA ALA A 91 17.77 5.07 0.83
C ALA A 91 17.71 3.74 0.08
N LEU A 92 16.64 3.48 -0.67
CA LEU A 92 16.52 2.30 -1.53
C LEU A 92 17.50 2.34 -2.71
N GLN A 93 17.73 3.50 -3.33
CA GLN A 93 18.77 3.65 -4.36
C GLN A 93 20.17 3.35 -3.81
N ASP A 94 20.47 3.72 -2.56
CA ASP A 94 21.75 3.43 -1.92
C ASP A 94 21.89 1.95 -1.51
N ALA A 95 20.79 1.31 -1.13
CA ALA A 95 20.74 -0.11 -0.78
C ALA A 95 20.76 -1.03 -2.01
N THR A 96 20.48 -0.49 -3.20
CA THR A 96 20.39 -1.21 -4.46
C THR A 96 21.27 -0.56 -5.53
N ASP A 97 21.19 -1.03 -6.78
CA ASP A 97 21.82 -0.37 -7.93
C ASP A 97 20.77 0.30 -8.84
N TYR A 98 19.55 0.53 -8.31
CA TYR A 98 18.39 1.01 -9.05
C TYR A 98 18.38 2.53 -9.18
N ASP A 99 17.90 3.04 -10.32
CA ASP A 99 17.66 4.47 -10.48
C ASP A 99 16.27 4.87 -9.92
N TRP A 100 15.93 6.16 -9.95
CA TRP A 100 14.69 6.65 -9.32
C TRP A 100 13.45 5.98 -9.92
N ARG A 101 13.44 5.76 -11.24
CA ARG A 101 12.31 5.16 -11.96
C ARG A 101 12.19 3.67 -11.72
N ASP A 102 13.31 3.04 -11.38
CA ASP A 102 13.34 1.64 -10.96
C ASP A 102 12.77 1.48 -9.54
N VAL A 103 12.93 2.49 -8.66
CA VAL A 103 12.47 2.45 -7.26
C VAL A 103 11.04 2.97 -7.08
N ALA A 104 10.69 4.09 -7.72
CA ALA A 104 9.47 4.83 -7.47
C ALA A 104 8.81 5.34 -8.75
N ARG A 105 7.49 5.47 -8.67
CA ARG A 105 6.64 6.05 -9.73
C ARG A 105 5.73 7.15 -9.18
N PRO A 106 5.27 8.10 -10.02
CA PRO A 106 4.22 9.02 -9.65
C PRO A 106 2.96 8.27 -9.20
N MET A 107 2.31 8.75 -8.15
CA MET A 107 1.02 8.20 -7.74
C MET A 107 -0.03 8.50 -8.83
N PRO A 108 -0.78 7.51 -9.34
CA PRO A 108 -1.71 7.69 -10.48
C PRO A 108 -2.90 8.62 -10.20
N TYR A 109 -3.25 8.88 -8.93
CA TYR A 109 -4.38 9.74 -8.61
C TYR A 109 -4.13 11.20 -8.99
N GLY A 110 -5.11 11.82 -9.64
CA GLY A 110 -5.05 13.22 -10.08
C GLY A 110 -4.45 13.45 -11.46
N LEU A 111 -4.02 12.39 -12.15
CA LEU A 111 -3.48 12.45 -13.51
C LEU A 111 -4.57 12.20 -14.56
N ASP A 112 -4.54 12.97 -15.64
CA ASP A 112 -5.35 12.71 -16.84
C ASP A 112 -4.71 11.55 -17.63
N GLY A 113 -5.54 10.60 -18.08
CA GLY A 113 -5.09 9.48 -18.93
C GLY A 113 -4.88 8.14 -18.21
N GLY A 114 -5.25 8.01 -16.92
CA GLY A 114 -5.37 6.71 -16.28
C GLY A 114 -5.52 6.79 -14.76
N ASP A 115 -6.73 6.52 -14.27
CA ASP A 115 -7.02 6.18 -12.88
C ASP A 115 -6.43 4.81 -12.52
N GLY A 116 -5.31 4.81 -11.79
CA GLY A 116 -4.86 3.67 -10.96
C GLY A 116 -3.87 2.69 -11.57
N ALA A 117 -3.86 2.51 -12.88
CA ALA A 117 -2.80 1.79 -13.60
C ALA A 117 -2.65 2.46 -14.96
N ALA A 118 -1.46 2.38 -15.56
CA ALA A 118 -1.36 2.66 -16.98
C ALA A 118 -2.33 1.70 -17.69
N ASP A 119 -3.53 2.18 -18.05
CA ASP A 119 -4.32 1.55 -19.09
C ASP A 119 -3.51 1.72 -20.38
N GLU A 120 -2.55 0.81 -20.57
CA GLU A 120 -1.76 0.65 -21.78
C GLU A 120 -2.69 0.51 -23.01
N SER A 121 -3.98 0.22 -22.82
CA SER A 121 -4.98 0.16 -23.88
C SER A 121 -5.47 1.55 -24.36
N SER A 122 -5.36 2.60 -23.54
CA SER A 122 -5.78 3.96 -23.92
C SER A 122 -4.76 4.65 -24.85
N GLY A 123 -3.50 4.22 -24.82
CA GLY A 123 -2.41 4.73 -25.65
C GLY A 123 -2.08 6.22 -25.45
N THR A 124 -2.59 6.85 -24.39
CA THR A 124 -2.35 8.25 -24.05
C THR A 124 -1.39 8.32 -22.86
N GLU A 125 -0.31 9.06 -22.99
CA GLU A 125 0.64 9.24 -21.88
C GLU A 125 -0.02 10.04 -20.75
N PRO A 126 0.18 9.65 -19.48
CA PRO A 126 -0.41 10.37 -18.35
C PRO A 126 0.12 11.80 -18.30
N THR A 127 -0.76 12.73 -17.98
CA THR A 127 -0.42 14.16 -17.86
C THR A 127 -1.09 14.78 -16.64
N GLY A 128 -0.43 15.78 -16.04
CA GLY A 128 -0.99 16.50 -14.90
C GLY A 128 -0.07 16.52 -13.68
N GLU A 129 -0.67 16.77 -12.52
CA GLU A 129 0.04 16.97 -11.25
C GLU A 129 -0.44 15.94 -10.23
N THR A 130 0.48 15.31 -9.51
CA THR A 130 0.22 14.41 -8.38
C THR A 130 1.05 14.84 -7.16
N PHE A 131 0.76 14.28 -5.99
CA PHE A 131 1.31 14.76 -4.70
C PHE A 131 2.12 13.71 -3.93
N GLU A 132 2.26 12.51 -4.49
CA GLU A 132 2.89 11.40 -3.80
C GLU A 132 3.68 10.53 -4.77
N TRP A 133 4.68 9.85 -4.23
CA TRP A 133 5.38 8.76 -4.89
C TRP A 133 4.86 7.44 -4.36
N ALA A 134 4.81 6.43 -5.22
CA ALA A 134 4.60 5.03 -4.83
C ALA A 134 5.80 4.18 -5.22
N LEU A 135 6.03 3.09 -4.49
CA LEU A 135 6.96 2.05 -4.91
C LEU A 135 6.64 1.60 -6.34
N GLN A 136 7.68 1.40 -7.13
CA GLN A 136 7.55 0.88 -8.48
C GLN A 136 7.01 -0.56 -8.46
N THR A 137 6.33 -0.93 -9.53
CA THR A 137 5.84 -2.30 -9.75
C THR A 137 6.40 -2.87 -11.04
N ASP A 138 6.36 -4.18 -11.14
CA ASP A 138 6.65 -4.90 -12.37
C ASP A 138 5.44 -4.91 -13.33
N ALA A 139 5.53 -5.72 -14.39
CA ALA A 139 4.49 -5.87 -15.39
C ALA A 139 3.24 -6.62 -14.89
N CYS A 140 3.33 -7.33 -13.77
CA CYS A 140 2.20 -7.99 -13.12
C CYS A 140 1.47 -7.03 -12.17
N GLY A 141 2.09 -5.90 -11.82
CA GLY A 141 1.55 -4.97 -10.82
C GLY A 141 2.05 -5.27 -9.41
N ASP A 142 2.97 -6.22 -9.23
CA ASP A 142 3.61 -6.52 -7.95
C ASP A 142 4.75 -5.54 -7.68
N CYS A 143 5.06 -5.27 -6.41
CA CYS A 143 6.19 -4.42 -6.04
C CYS A 143 7.49 -4.92 -6.69
N VAL A 144 8.28 -4.01 -7.27
CA VAL A 144 9.54 -4.33 -7.97
C VAL A 144 10.57 -5.06 -7.09
N PHE A 145 10.44 -4.95 -5.76
CA PHE A 145 11.31 -5.60 -4.79
C PHE A 145 10.82 -7.00 -4.36
N TYR A 146 9.67 -7.44 -4.86
CA TYR A 146 9.16 -8.78 -4.63
C TYR A 146 9.84 -9.77 -5.59
N GLU A 147 10.39 -10.85 -5.03
CA GLU A 147 10.91 -11.97 -5.80
C GLU A 147 10.14 -13.24 -5.42
N GLU A 148 9.51 -13.88 -6.40
CA GLU A 148 8.89 -15.19 -6.21
C GLU A 148 9.94 -16.25 -5.89
N GLY A 149 9.66 -17.12 -4.89
CA GLY A 149 10.51 -18.25 -4.60
C GLY A 149 10.61 -19.21 -5.79
N GLU A 150 11.81 -19.70 -6.11
CA GLU A 150 12.02 -20.61 -7.24
C GLU A 150 11.12 -21.85 -7.10
N ALA A 151 10.32 -22.14 -8.13
CA ALA A 151 9.53 -23.35 -8.18
C ALA A 151 10.45 -24.57 -8.19
N THR A 152 10.55 -25.26 -7.05
CA THR A 152 11.25 -26.55 -7.00
C THR A 152 10.49 -27.54 -7.85
N GLU A 153 11.14 -28.17 -8.83
CA GLU A 153 10.56 -29.18 -9.70
C GLU A 153 9.77 -30.21 -8.86
N SER A 154 8.47 -30.36 -9.13
CA SER A 154 7.64 -31.35 -8.46
C SER A 154 8.30 -32.73 -8.56
N PRO A 155 8.50 -33.48 -7.45
CA PRO A 155 9.09 -34.83 -7.49
C PRO A 155 8.28 -35.84 -8.33
N HIS A 156 7.10 -35.45 -8.81
CA HIS A 156 6.11 -36.34 -9.40
C HIS A 156 5.75 -36.08 -10.87
N GLY A 157 6.49 -35.20 -11.57
CA GLY A 157 6.52 -35.19 -13.04
C GLY A 157 5.15 -35.02 -13.72
N ASP A 158 4.18 -34.47 -13.02
CA ASP A 158 2.80 -34.26 -13.44
C ASP A 158 2.57 -32.83 -13.92
N GLY A 159 3.58 -32.17 -14.48
CA GLY A 159 3.41 -30.98 -15.33
C GLY A 159 2.84 -29.71 -14.70
N GLU A 160 2.37 -29.75 -13.45
CA GLU A 160 1.97 -28.57 -12.70
C GLU A 160 3.19 -28.07 -11.90
N ALA A 161 3.78 -26.95 -12.34
CA ALA A 161 4.77 -26.24 -11.53
C ALA A 161 4.04 -25.60 -10.35
N VAL A 162 3.95 -26.31 -9.23
CA VAL A 162 3.58 -25.71 -7.96
C VAL A 162 4.86 -25.10 -7.41
N GLY A 163 4.96 -23.78 -7.42
CA GLY A 163 6.01 -23.07 -6.68
C GLY A 163 6.07 -23.61 -5.25
N ALA A 164 7.24 -23.62 -4.62
CA ALA A 164 7.28 -23.93 -3.19
C ALA A 164 6.32 -22.93 -2.50
N ASP A 165 5.15 -23.41 -2.07
CA ASP A 165 4.10 -22.67 -1.38
C ASP A 165 3.51 -21.39 -2.02
N GLY A 166 3.98 -20.92 -3.18
CA GLY A 166 3.54 -19.66 -3.78
C GLY A 166 4.04 -18.41 -3.04
N THR A 167 5.06 -18.59 -2.19
CA THR A 167 5.63 -17.57 -1.31
C THR A 167 6.83 -16.90 -1.98
N GLY A 168 6.83 -15.57 -2.05
CA GLY A 168 7.99 -14.77 -2.46
C GLY A 168 8.47 -13.86 -1.33
N ALA A 169 9.65 -13.27 -1.51
CA ALA A 169 10.30 -12.47 -0.49
C ALA A 169 10.57 -11.04 -0.97
N CYS A 170 10.51 -10.09 -0.03
CA CYS A 170 10.98 -8.73 -0.26
C CYS A 170 12.52 -8.71 -0.22
N THR A 171 13.16 -8.36 -1.33
CA THR A 171 14.62 -8.31 -1.47
C THR A 171 15.28 -7.23 -0.62
N VAL A 172 14.53 -6.16 -0.31
CA VAL A 172 14.98 -5.02 0.51
C VAL A 172 14.36 -5.03 1.91
N HIS A 173 14.00 -6.21 2.45
CA HIS A 173 13.24 -6.34 3.70
C HIS A 173 13.80 -5.49 4.87
N ASP A 174 15.12 -5.41 5.00
CA ASP A 174 15.77 -4.70 6.09
C ASP A 174 15.87 -3.18 5.83
N ASP A 175 15.82 -2.77 4.56
CA ASP A 175 15.86 -1.37 4.09
C ASP A 175 14.47 -0.83 3.70
N ARG A 176 13.40 -1.57 4.01
CA ARG A 176 12.03 -1.21 3.64
C ARG A 176 11.65 0.20 4.09
N PRO A 177 10.87 0.93 3.27
CA PRO A 177 10.20 2.16 3.67
C PRO A 177 9.35 1.97 4.92
N LEU A 178 9.08 3.07 5.62
CA LEU A 178 8.32 3.11 6.87
C LEU A 178 6.91 2.52 6.71
N ILE A 179 6.22 2.79 5.60
CA ILE A 179 4.92 2.18 5.30
C ILE A 179 4.98 0.64 5.33
N CYS A 180 6.00 0.05 4.73
CA CYS A 180 6.17 -1.39 4.63
C CYS A 180 6.74 -2.00 5.93
N ARG A 181 7.62 -1.27 6.62
CA ARG A 181 8.22 -1.70 7.90
C ARG A 181 7.20 -1.74 9.04
N THR A 182 6.25 -0.80 9.02
CA THR A 182 5.24 -0.66 10.06
C THR A 182 3.96 -1.44 9.75
N TYR A 183 3.80 -1.97 8.54
CA TYR A 183 2.70 -2.86 8.18
C TYR A 183 2.64 -4.07 9.15
N PRO A 184 1.45 -4.44 9.67
CA PRO A 184 0.12 -3.96 9.30
C PRO A 184 -0.42 -2.82 10.20
N PHE A 185 0.43 -2.11 10.92
CA PHE A 185 0.02 -1.11 11.89
C PHE A 185 0.02 0.32 11.35
N SER A 186 -0.87 1.13 11.92
CA SER A 186 -0.93 2.59 11.74
C SER A 186 -1.37 3.26 13.05
N VAL A 187 -1.24 4.58 13.16
CA VAL A 187 -1.72 5.35 14.32
C VAL A 187 -2.87 6.28 13.98
N ALA A 188 -3.91 6.26 14.79
CA ALA A 188 -5.07 7.12 14.65
C ALA A 188 -4.86 8.46 15.37
N LEU A 189 -4.28 9.45 14.67
CA LEU A 189 -4.09 10.80 15.19
C LEU A 189 -5.20 11.75 14.74
N GLY A 190 -6.36 11.71 15.38
CA GLY A 190 -7.33 12.82 15.53
C GLY A 190 -7.78 13.68 14.31
N GLY A 191 -7.44 13.31 13.07
CA GLY A 191 -7.59 14.16 11.89
C GLY A 191 -7.11 13.56 10.57
N THR A 192 -6.23 12.56 10.59
CA THR A 192 -5.71 11.91 9.38
C THR A 192 -6.64 10.80 8.88
N SER A 193 -6.84 10.76 7.56
CA SER A 193 -7.50 9.67 6.85
C SER A 193 -6.73 8.37 7.09
N GLN A 194 -7.43 7.25 7.30
CA GLN A 194 -6.82 5.93 7.49
C GLN A 194 -6.20 5.47 6.16
N PRO A 195 -4.86 5.42 6.01
CA PRO A 195 -4.24 5.19 4.70
C PRO A 195 -4.36 3.74 4.22
N MET A 196 -4.72 2.80 5.09
CA MET A 196 -4.65 1.35 4.83
C MET A 196 -6.01 0.65 4.93
N GLY A 197 -7.10 1.38 4.72
CA GLY A 197 -8.46 0.83 4.79
C GLY A 197 -9.02 0.77 6.22
N GLU A 198 -10.06 -0.04 6.42
CA GLU A 198 -10.71 -0.22 7.73
C GLU A 198 -9.86 -1.15 8.61
N ALA A 199 -9.59 -0.70 9.83
CA ALA A 199 -8.82 -1.50 10.79
C ALA A 199 -9.61 -2.77 11.20
N VAL A 200 -8.92 -3.92 11.21
CA VAL A 200 -9.48 -5.19 11.69
C VAL A 200 -9.31 -5.39 13.19
N ASP A 201 -8.39 -4.65 13.81
CA ASP A 201 -8.19 -4.61 15.26
C ASP A 201 -7.67 -3.24 15.71
N GLU A 202 -7.92 -2.87 16.97
CA GLU A 202 -7.47 -1.61 17.54
C GLU A 202 -7.15 -1.73 19.05
N GLU A 203 -6.05 -1.11 19.47
CA GLU A 203 -5.72 -0.93 20.88
C GLU A 203 -5.20 0.49 21.10
N GLY A 204 -5.92 1.27 21.91
CA GLY A 204 -5.64 2.70 22.09
C GLY A 204 -5.63 3.47 20.77
N VAL A 205 -4.49 4.05 20.40
CA VAL A 205 -4.28 4.77 19.12
C VAL A 205 -3.73 3.88 18.01
N VAL A 206 -3.30 2.66 18.32
CA VAL A 206 -2.78 1.71 17.32
C VAL A 206 -3.94 1.06 16.59
N ARG A 207 -3.80 0.93 15.27
CA ARG A 207 -4.75 0.27 14.37
C ARG A 207 -4.01 -0.80 13.61
N ALA A 208 -4.59 -2.00 13.52
CA ALA A 208 -4.08 -3.09 12.73
C ALA A 208 -4.95 -3.32 11.50
N HIS A 209 -4.30 -3.56 10.36
CA HIS A 209 -4.92 -3.82 9.07
C HIS A 209 -4.77 -5.29 8.68
N GLU A 210 -5.52 -5.72 7.68
CA GLU A 210 -5.57 -7.14 7.27
C GLU A 210 -4.17 -7.70 7.02
N CYS A 211 -3.78 -8.72 7.79
CA CYS A 211 -2.54 -9.46 7.63
C CYS A 211 -2.63 -10.82 8.33
N GLU A 212 -2.10 -11.88 7.71
CA GLU A 212 -2.08 -13.23 8.29
C GLU A 212 -1.15 -13.38 9.52
N GLY A 213 -0.29 -12.38 9.74
CA GLY A 213 0.65 -12.34 10.87
C GLY A 213 0.02 -11.92 12.19
N LEU A 214 -1.20 -11.39 12.18
CA LEU A 214 -1.89 -10.89 13.37
C LEU A 214 -2.28 -12.00 14.35
N GLY A 215 -2.31 -11.66 15.64
CA GLY A 215 -2.67 -12.56 16.74
C GLY A 215 -1.59 -13.57 17.14
N ARG A 216 -0.39 -13.46 16.55
CA ARG A 216 0.79 -14.25 16.91
C ARG A 216 1.54 -13.61 18.06
N ASP A 217 2.31 -14.40 18.80
CA ASP A 217 3.15 -13.89 19.88
C ASP A 217 4.29 -13.02 19.30
N ILE A 218 4.44 -11.80 19.81
CA ILE A 218 5.56 -10.91 19.52
C ILE A 218 6.44 -10.76 20.76
N SER A 219 7.75 -10.69 20.58
CA SER A 219 8.64 -10.39 21.70
C SER A 219 8.55 -8.91 22.07
N ARG A 220 8.84 -8.58 23.33
CA ARG A 220 8.87 -7.17 23.77
C ARG A 220 9.86 -6.33 22.96
N GLU A 221 11.03 -6.89 22.66
CA GLU A 221 12.06 -6.22 21.85
C GLU A 221 11.52 -5.90 20.45
N ASP A 222 10.89 -6.87 19.78
CA ASP A 222 10.31 -6.66 18.44
C ASP A 222 9.12 -5.67 18.48
N ALA A 223 8.32 -5.69 19.56
CA ALA A 223 7.21 -4.76 19.75
C ALA A 223 7.71 -3.32 19.97
N GLU A 224 8.79 -3.14 20.73
CA GLU A 224 9.45 -1.84 20.93
C GLU A 224 10.07 -1.30 19.63
N ASP A 225 10.72 -2.16 18.84
CA ASP A 225 11.26 -1.79 17.53
C ASP A 225 10.15 -1.36 16.55
N LEU A 226 9.03 -2.12 16.52
CA LEU A 226 7.89 -1.79 15.67
C LEU A 226 7.17 -0.52 16.15
N ALA A 227 7.05 -0.32 17.46
CA ALA A 227 6.50 0.90 18.06
C ALA A 227 7.35 2.13 17.74
N ALA A 228 8.67 2.00 17.80
CA ALA A 228 9.60 3.07 17.44
C ALA A 228 9.46 3.44 15.96
N ALA A 229 9.44 2.45 15.06
CA ALA A 229 9.21 2.66 13.64
C ALA A 229 7.83 3.26 13.34
N LEU A 230 6.79 2.85 14.07
CA LEU A 230 5.43 3.36 13.92
C LEU A 230 5.32 4.82 14.34
N LYS A 231 5.98 5.20 15.43
CA LYS A 231 6.09 6.61 15.85
C LYS A 231 6.89 7.42 14.83
N GLU A 232 8.02 6.91 14.37
CA GLU A 232 8.86 7.54 13.34
C GLU A 232 8.05 7.82 12.07
N ARG A 233 7.32 6.82 11.58
CA ARG A 233 6.39 6.96 10.46
C ARG A 233 5.37 8.07 10.68
N ALA A 234 4.69 8.07 11.83
CA ALA A 234 3.67 9.07 12.12
C ALA A 234 4.21 10.50 12.12
N VAL A 235 5.42 10.70 12.66
CA VAL A 235 6.11 12.00 12.63
C VAL A 235 6.49 12.36 11.20
N ARG A 236 7.08 11.42 10.46
CA ARG A 236 7.54 11.63 9.10
C ARG A 236 6.39 11.98 8.16
N GLU A 237 5.30 11.23 8.16
CA GLU A 237 4.11 11.51 7.33
C GLU A 237 3.60 12.95 7.52
N LEU A 238 3.62 13.46 8.75
CA LEU A 238 3.20 14.83 9.05
C LEU A 238 4.24 15.89 8.65
N GLU A 239 5.54 15.61 8.80
CA GLU A 239 6.61 16.48 8.32
C GLU A 239 6.58 16.62 6.80
N GLU A 240 6.38 15.51 6.08
CA GLU A 240 6.29 15.45 4.63
C GLU A 240 5.04 16.18 4.13
N ALA A 241 3.88 15.96 4.76
CA ALA A 241 2.65 16.67 4.44
C ALA A 241 2.76 18.19 4.68
N ILE A 242 3.46 18.62 5.74
CA ILE A 242 3.78 20.03 5.97
C ILE A 242 4.72 20.56 4.89
N GLY A 243 5.75 19.79 4.52
CA GLY A 243 6.69 20.15 3.46
C GLY A 243 5.99 20.38 2.12
N VAL A 244 5.13 19.43 1.70
CA VAL A 244 4.32 19.56 0.48
C VAL A 244 3.49 20.83 0.53
N ARG A 245 2.75 21.06 1.62
CA ARG A 245 1.92 22.27 1.78
C ARG A 245 2.74 23.56 1.69
N ASP A 246 3.93 23.58 2.27
CA ASP A 246 4.75 24.78 2.40
C ASP A 246 5.53 25.11 1.11
N GLU A 247 5.92 24.10 0.34
CA GLU A 247 6.67 24.24 -0.92
C GLU A 247 5.77 24.24 -2.17
N TYR A 248 4.50 23.82 -2.06
CA TYR A 248 3.61 23.69 -3.21
C TYR A 248 3.42 24.99 -4.00
N GLU A 249 3.79 24.93 -5.28
CA GLU A 249 3.44 25.91 -6.31
C GLU A 249 2.81 25.16 -7.51
N PRO A 250 1.63 25.55 -8.01
CA PRO A 250 1.01 24.90 -9.17
C PRO A 250 1.93 24.91 -10.39
N ALA A 251 2.18 23.73 -10.99
CA ALA A 251 3.13 23.58 -12.08
C ALA A 251 2.49 23.73 -13.47
N HIS A 252 1.21 23.40 -13.61
CA HIS A 252 0.45 23.47 -14.86
C HIS A 252 1.19 22.90 -16.09
N PRO A 253 1.63 21.62 -16.05
CA PRO A 253 2.35 21.02 -17.17
C PRO A 253 1.46 20.94 -18.42
N ASP A 254 1.98 21.40 -19.56
CA ASP A 254 1.31 21.23 -20.86
C ASP A 254 1.36 19.77 -21.34
N GLU A 255 2.41 19.04 -20.98
CA GLU A 255 2.65 17.63 -21.30
C GLU A 255 3.36 16.93 -20.13
N GLY A 256 3.00 15.67 -19.87
CA GLY A 256 3.66 14.81 -18.89
C GLY A 256 3.23 15.07 -17.43
N VAL A 257 3.88 14.35 -16.53
CA VAL A 257 3.53 14.32 -15.10
C VAL A 257 4.51 15.17 -14.28
N VAL A 258 3.98 15.94 -13.34
CA VAL A 258 4.72 16.60 -12.26
C VAL A 258 4.31 15.99 -10.93
N VAL A 259 5.29 15.62 -10.11
CA VAL A 259 5.07 15.12 -8.74
C VAL A 259 5.46 16.21 -7.75
N HIS A 260 4.55 16.59 -6.86
CA HIS A 260 4.84 17.51 -5.76
C HIS A 260 5.14 16.72 -4.50
N ASP A 261 6.38 16.73 -4.05
CA ASP A 261 6.78 16.15 -2.76
C ASP A 261 7.20 17.24 -1.77
N SER A 262 7.69 16.85 -0.59
CA SER A 262 8.10 17.78 0.47
C SER A 262 9.29 18.67 0.11
N GLU A 263 9.96 18.38 -1.00
CA GLU A 263 11.08 19.14 -1.55
C GLU A 263 10.72 19.86 -2.87
N GLY A 264 9.41 19.95 -3.17
CA GLY A 264 8.85 20.70 -4.28
C GLY A 264 8.56 19.88 -5.54
N ALA A 265 8.35 20.58 -6.65
CA ALA A 265 7.94 19.97 -7.91
C ALA A 265 9.08 19.15 -8.54
N LYS A 266 8.78 17.92 -8.94
CA LYS A 266 9.69 16.96 -9.57
C LYS A 266 9.16 16.46 -10.90
N ARG A 267 10.09 16.08 -11.77
CA ARG A 267 9.83 15.22 -12.93
C ARG A 267 9.68 13.77 -12.48
N PRO A 268 9.10 12.87 -13.31
CA PRO A 268 8.90 11.47 -12.94
C PRO A 268 10.18 10.66 -12.67
N ASP A 269 11.36 11.20 -12.99
CA ASP A 269 12.66 10.62 -12.66
C ASP A 269 13.28 11.18 -11.37
N GLY A 270 12.50 11.91 -10.57
CA GLY A 270 12.93 12.50 -9.30
C GLY A 270 13.77 13.77 -9.46
N SER A 271 14.08 14.20 -10.68
CA SER A 271 14.80 15.45 -10.92
C SER A 271 13.89 16.66 -10.67
N VAL A 272 14.48 17.80 -10.28
CA VAL A 272 13.73 19.04 -10.02
C VAL A 272 12.99 19.49 -11.29
N TYR A 273 11.75 19.91 -11.12
CA TYR A 273 10.95 20.53 -12.17
C TYR A 273 11.19 22.04 -12.17
N ASP A 274 12.03 22.53 -13.09
CA ASP A 274 12.11 23.94 -13.44
C ASP A 274 11.01 24.24 -14.47
N GLY A 275 9.97 24.97 -14.07
CA GLY A 275 8.84 25.37 -14.93
C GLY A 275 9.20 26.27 -16.10
#